data_AF-A0A0F7THF0-F1
#
_entry.id   AF-A0A0F7THF0-F1
#
_cell.length_a   1.000
_cell.length_b   1.000
_cell.length_c   1.000
_cell.angle_alpha   90.00
_cell.angle_beta   90.00
_cell.angle_gamma   90.00
#
_symmetry.space_group_name_H-M   'P 1'
#
loop_
_entity.id
_entity.type
_entity.pdbx_description
1 polymer ?
#
loop_
_entity_poly.entity_id
_entity_poly.type
_entity_poly.pdbx_seq_one_letter_code
_entity_poly.pdbx_strand_id
1 'polypeptide(L)'
;MEILCLGGHHVRVFGQDVERGAFSQCHANLPDQHTGSTYMPLNDLSLTQAEFTGDNFSPSEYGVMGIDYGYSCMSPNALGMWEAQLGDFANSGQCIIDQFVSSAENRWLMRFWTCVVVA
;
A
#
# COMPACT_ATOMS: atom_id res chain seq x y z
N MET A 1 2.05 -9.07 7.25
CA MET A 1 3.02 -8.60 6.24
C MET A 1 4.22 -9.54 6.21
N GLU A 2 4.91 -9.75 7.34
CA GLU A 2 6.07 -10.67 7.46
C GLU A 2 5.89 -12.05 6.80
N ILE A 3 4.79 -12.76 7.11
CA ILE A 3 4.52 -14.10 6.55
C ILE A 3 4.44 -14.07 5.03
N LEU A 4 3.89 -13.00 4.44
CA LEU A 4 3.79 -12.85 2.99
C LEU A 4 5.14 -12.58 2.36
N CYS A 5 5.94 -11.68 2.95
CA CYS A 5 7.30 -11.40 2.50
C CYS A 5 8.16 -12.66 2.54
N LEU A 6 8.12 -13.42 3.65
CA LEU A 6 8.81 -14.71 3.77
C LEU A 6 8.30 -15.77 2.79
N GLY A 7 7.02 -15.70 2.43
CA GLY A 7 6.39 -16.54 1.41
C GLY A 7 6.74 -16.16 -0.04
N GLY A 8 7.55 -15.12 -0.26
CA GLY A 8 7.94 -14.67 -1.60
C GLY A 8 6.92 -13.75 -2.28
N HIS A 9 5.96 -13.21 -1.52
CA HIS A 9 4.98 -12.24 -2.01
C HIS A 9 5.42 -10.82 -1.67
N HIS A 10 5.54 -9.95 -2.68
CA HIS A 10 5.76 -8.53 -2.45
C HIS A 10 4.56 -7.94 -1.70
N VAL A 11 4.82 -7.21 -0.62
CA VAL A 11 3.80 -6.45 0.13
C VAL A 11 4.08 -4.97 -0.03
N ARG A 12 3.04 -4.22 -0.40
CA ARG A 12 3.14 -2.84 -0.85
C ARG A 12 2.07 -1.99 -0.15
N VAL A 13 2.44 -0.93 0.58
CA VAL A 13 1.53 -0.03 1.31
C VAL A 13 1.73 1.43 0.91
N PHE A 14 0.66 2.08 0.45
CA PHE A 14 0.68 3.40 -0.19
C PHE A 14 -0.36 4.30 0.44
N GLY A 15 -0.01 5.56 0.61
CA GLY A 15 -0.92 6.54 1.18
C GLY A 15 -0.13 7.68 1.81
N GLN A 16 -0.82 8.47 2.62
CA GLN A 16 -0.19 9.55 3.36
C GLN A 16 0.24 9.05 4.75
N ASP A 17 1.50 9.30 5.10
CA ASP A 17 2.10 8.96 6.39
C ASP A 17 2.09 7.45 6.75
N VAL A 18 1.95 6.55 5.76
CA VAL A 18 1.82 5.09 5.95
C VAL A 18 3.06 4.44 6.57
N GLU A 19 4.24 5.02 6.35
CA GLU A 19 5.50 4.52 6.92
C GLU A 19 5.51 4.58 8.45
N ARG A 20 4.92 5.63 9.03
CA ARG A 20 4.75 5.77 10.49
C ARG A 20 3.39 5.26 10.94
N GLY A 21 2.39 5.35 10.06
CA GLY A 21 0.97 5.29 10.37
C GLY A 21 0.45 6.66 10.78
N ALA A 22 -0.74 7.02 10.31
CA ALA A 22 -1.41 8.28 10.65
C ALA A 22 -1.54 8.50 12.18
N PHE A 23 -1.71 7.43 12.94
CA PHE A 23 -1.84 7.42 14.40
C PHE A 23 -0.55 6.98 15.12
N SER A 24 0.59 6.95 14.42
CA SER A 24 1.87 6.45 14.95
C SER A 24 1.79 5.03 15.49
N GLN A 25 1.10 4.16 14.76
CA GLN A 25 0.84 2.76 15.14
C GLN A 25 1.66 1.75 14.35
N CYS A 26 2.24 2.13 13.21
CA CYS A 26 2.87 1.19 12.27
C CYS A 26 4.39 1.14 12.41
N HIS A 27 5.07 2.29 12.31
CA HIS A 27 6.54 2.39 12.36
C HIS A 27 7.29 1.43 11.42
N ALA A 28 6.79 1.24 10.20
CA ALA A 28 7.43 0.42 9.18
C ALA A 28 8.78 1.00 8.71
N ASN A 29 8.93 2.32 8.70
CA ASN A 29 10.20 2.99 8.46
C ASN A 29 10.73 3.67 9.73
N LEU A 30 11.97 3.38 10.10
CA LEU A 30 12.62 3.85 11.31
C LEU A 30 13.75 4.84 10.97
N PRO A 31 13.56 6.15 11.18
CA PRO A 31 14.61 7.14 10.96
C PRO A 31 15.58 7.20 12.15
N ASP A 32 16.87 7.05 11.86
CA ASP A 32 17.98 7.27 12.79
C ASP A 32 18.09 8.77 13.12
N GLN A 33 18.01 9.10 14.41
CA GLN A 33 17.95 10.48 14.90
C GLN A 33 19.26 11.26 14.76
N HIS A 34 20.39 10.59 14.55
CA HIS A 34 21.70 11.22 14.46
C HIS A 34 22.15 11.40 13.01
N THR A 35 21.81 10.45 12.15
CA THR A 35 22.29 10.36 10.77
C THR A 35 21.20 10.67 9.74
N GLY A 36 19.92 10.56 10.11
CA GLY A 36 18.79 10.65 9.19
C GLY A 36 18.63 9.42 8.29
N SER A 37 19.45 8.38 8.50
CA SER A 37 19.34 7.10 7.79
C SER A 37 18.01 6.45 8.10
N THR A 38 17.38 5.83 7.11
CA THR A 38 16.13 5.08 7.30
C THR A 38 16.42 3.59 7.37
N TYR A 39 15.69 2.88 8.23
CA TYR A 39 15.76 1.44 8.38
C TYR A 39 14.35 0.84 8.34
N MET A 40 14.14 -0.16 7.48
CA MET A 40 12.84 -0.81 7.29
C MET A 40 12.94 -2.29 7.71
N PRO A 41 12.56 -2.64 8.96
CA PRO A 41 12.78 -3.98 9.51
C PRO A 41 12.15 -5.12 8.69
N LEU A 42 11.03 -4.83 8.01
CA LEU A 42 10.32 -5.80 7.17
C LEU A 42 11.10 -6.21 5.91
N ASN A 43 12.19 -5.51 5.57
CA ASN A 43 13.10 -5.90 4.50
C ASN A 43 14.32 -6.69 4.98
N ASP A 44 14.45 -6.96 6.29
CA ASP A 44 15.60 -7.63 6.90
C ASP A 44 15.23 -8.94 7.63
N LEU A 45 14.11 -9.59 7.26
CA LEU A 45 13.68 -10.88 7.81
C LEU A 45 14.48 -12.10 7.30
N SER A 46 14.89 -12.10 6.02
CA SER A 46 15.64 -13.18 5.36
C SER A 46 16.29 -12.71 4.05
N LEU A 47 17.41 -13.31 3.65
CA LEU A 47 18.07 -13.03 2.36
C LEU A 47 17.23 -13.42 1.13
N THR A 48 16.22 -14.27 1.29
CA THR A 48 15.36 -14.77 0.21
C THR A 48 13.92 -14.27 0.29
N GLN A 49 13.60 -13.39 1.23
CA GLN A 49 12.25 -12.82 1.33
C GLN A 49 11.94 -11.96 0.09
N ALA A 50 10.64 -11.79 -0.20
CA ALA A 50 10.19 -10.74 -1.09
C ALA A 50 10.23 -9.38 -0.39
N GLU A 51 10.38 -8.33 -1.21
CA GLU A 51 10.43 -6.95 -0.75
C GLU A 51 9.14 -6.55 -0.03
N PHE A 52 9.27 -5.69 0.97
CA PHE A 52 8.22 -4.88 1.54
C PHE A 52 8.45 -3.42 1.13
N THR A 53 7.44 -2.78 0.55
CA THR A 53 7.49 -1.37 0.19
C THR A 53 6.42 -0.60 0.95
N GLY A 54 6.81 0.34 1.79
CA GLY A 54 5.91 1.32 2.39
C GLY A 54 6.32 2.71 1.93
N ASP A 55 5.53 3.35 1.07
CA ASP A 55 5.88 4.65 0.51
C ASP A 55 4.83 5.72 0.86
N ASN A 56 5.32 6.83 1.39
CA ASN A 56 4.52 8.05 1.52
C ASN A 56 4.33 8.74 0.16
N PHE A 57 3.08 8.97 -0.22
CA PHE A 57 2.74 9.67 -1.46
C PHE A 57 2.21 11.09 -1.20
N SER A 58 2.20 11.88 -2.29
CA SER A 58 1.53 13.17 -2.32
C SER A 58 0.08 13.06 -1.83
N PRO A 59 -0.47 14.10 -1.17
CA PRO A 59 -1.81 14.09 -0.59
C PRO A 59 -2.89 14.11 -1.69
N SER A 60 -3.13 12.96 -2.32
CA SER A 60 -4.07 12.79 -3.42
C SER A 60 -4.64 11.37 -3.43
N GLU A 61 -5.80 11.19 -2.82
CA GLU A 61 -6.41 9.85 -2.73
C GLU A 61 -6.83 9.33 -4.11
N TYR A 62 -7.39 10.18 -4.96
CA TYR A 62 -7.77 9.80 -6.33
C TYR A 62 -6.56 9.32 -7.15
N GLY A 63 -5.47 10.08 -7.12
CA GLY A 63 -4.27 9.77 -7.90
C GLY A 63 -3.55 8.53 -7.37
N VAL A 64 -3.32 8.47 -6.06
CA VAL A 64 -2.59 7.37 -5.42
C VAL A 64 -3.36 6.05 -5.52
N MET A 65 -4.67 6.06 -5.28
CA MET A 65 -5.51 4.87 -5.42
C MET A 65 -5.54 4.36 -6.86
N GLY A 66 -5.56 5.26 -7.86
CA GLY A 66 -5.47 4.87 -9.27
C GLY A 66 -4.14 4.20 -9.63
N ILE A 67 -3.03 4.72 -9.09
CA ILE A 67 -1.70 4.12 -9.25
C ILE A 67 -1.66 2.72 -8.60
N ASP A 68 -2.16 2.58 -7.38
CA ASP A 68 -2.16 1.29 -6.68
C ASP A 68 -3.03 0.24 -7.38
N TYR A 69 -4.24 0.62 -7.81
CA TYR A 69 -5.10 -0.25 -8.61
C TYR A 69 -4.38 -0.74 -9.88
N GLY A 70 -3.73 0.17 -10.61
CA GLY A 70 -2.97 -0.17 -11.82
C GLY A 70 -1.82 -1.14 -11.54
N TYR A 71 -1.09 -0.94 -10.44
CA TYR A 71 -0.04 -1.85 -9.99
C TYR A 71 -0.58 -3.26 -9.70
N SER A 72 -1.70 -3.35 -8.97
CA SER A 72 -2.33 -4.61 -8.59
C SER A 72 -2.87 -5.42 -9.77
N CYS A 73 -3.29 -4.77 -10.84
CA CYS A 73 -3.65 -5.45 -12.09
C CYS A 73 -2.45 -6.12 -12.78
N MET A 74 -1.25 -5.53 -12.64
CA MET A 74 -0.03 -6.02 -13.30
C MET A 74 0.77 -6.99 -12.44
N SER A 75 0.59 -6.95 -11.12
CA SER A 75 1.34 -7.76 -10.15
C SER A 75 0.39 -8.66 -9.34
N PRO A 76 -0.19 -9.71 -9.96
CA PRO A 76 -1.25 -10.51 -9.33
C PRO A 76 -0.79 -11.32 -8.11
N ASN A 77 0.52 -11.49 -7.92
CA ASN A 77 1.11 -12.21 -6.79
C ASN A 77 1.55 -11.29 -5.65
N ALA A 78 1.42 -9.97 -5.82
CA ALA A 78 1.74 -8.97 -4.81
C ALA A 78 0.49 -8.56 -4.02
N LEU A 79 0.67 -8.25 -2.75
CA LEU A 79 -0.36 -7.58 -1.94
C LEU A 79 -0.16 -6.07 -2.05
N GLY A 80 -1.03 -5.40 -2.81
CA GLY A 80 -1.12 -3.93 -2.83
C GLY A 80 -2.13 -3.45 -1.79
N MET A 81 -1.78 -2.41 -1.02
CA MET A 81 -2.65 -1.79 -0.04
C MET A 81 -2.57 -0.28 -0.17
N TRP A 82 -3.73 0.37 -0.22
CA TRP A 82 -3.84 1.81 -0.07
C TRP A 82 -4.49 2.12 1.27
N GLU A 83 -3.91 3.03 2.05
CA GLU A 83 -4.41 3.48 3.35
C GLU A 83 -4.76 4.98 3.28
N ALA A 84 -6.03 5.29 3.54
CA ALA A 84 -6.47 6.67 3.71
C ALA A 84 -5.89 7.23 5.03
N GLN A 85 -5.50 8.52 5.05
CA GLN A 85 -5.03 9.13 6.31
C GLN A 85 -6.12 9.13 7.40
N LEU A 86 -7.35 9.39 7.00
CA LEU A 86 -8.58 9.22 7.77
C LEU A 86 -9.64 8.64 6.83
N GLY A 87 -10.53 7.79 7.35
CA GLY A 87 -11.47 7.08 6.51
C GLY A 87 -12.43 7.96 5.71
N ASP A 88 -12.71 9.17 6.17
CA ASP A 88 -13.55 10.16 5.48
C ASP A 88 -12.92 10.68 4.19
N PHE A 89 -11.58 10.69 4.06
CA PHE A 89 -10.90 11.15 2.83
C PHE A 89 -11.00 10.16 1.66
N ALA A 90 -11.39 8.91 1.90
CA ALA A 90 -11.61 7.93 0.84
C ALA A 90 -12.70 8.37 -0.15
N ASN A 91 -13.61 9.25 0.27
CA ASN A 91 -14.63 9.85 -0.61
C ASN A 91 -14.03 10.62 -1.80
N SER A 92 -12.82 11.17 -1.68
CA SER A 92 -12.17 11.91 -2.75
C SER A 92 -11.65 10.97 -3.85
N GLY A 93 -11.45 9.70 -3.53
CA GLY A 93 -11.14 8.61 -4.45
C GLY A 93 -12.37 7.87 -5.00
N GLN A 94 -13.60 8.31 -4.71
CA GLN A 94 -14.85 7.56 -5.00
C GLN A 94 -14.95 7.10 -6.47
N CYS A 95 -14.50 7.91 -7.42
CA CYS A 95 -14.52 7.54 -8.83
C CYS A 95 -13.64 6.31 -9.13
N ILE A 96 -12.49 6.15 -8.45
CA ILE A 96 -11.66 4.93 -8.56
C ILE A 96 -12.39 3.73 -7.95
N ILE A 97 -13.01 3.92 -6.78
CA ILE A 97 -13.75 2.87 -6.08
C ILE A 97 -14.92 2.36 -6.95
N ASP A 98 -15.73 3.26 -7.50
CA ASP A 98 -16.93 2.91 -8.26
C ASP A 98 -16.61 2.32 -9.63
N GLN A 99 -15.68 2.96 -10.36
CA GLN A 99 -15.44 2.59 -11.75
C GLN A 99 -14.40 1.48 -11.90
N PHE A 100 -13.56 1.22 -10.90
CA PHE A 100 -12.50 0.23 -10.99
C PHE A 100 -12.60 -0.81 -9.87
N VAL A 101 -12.40 -0.42 -8.61
CA VAL A 101 -12.33 -1.40 -7.51
C VAL A 101 -13.60 -2.25 -7.40
N SER A 102 -14.79 -1.64 -7.43
CA SER A 102 -16.05 -2.38 -7.27
C SER A 102 -16.55 -3.07 -8.54
N SER A 103 -16.07 -2.69 -9.73
CA SER A 103 -16.70 -3.08 -11.00
C SER A 103 -15.77 -3.67 -12.05
N ALA A 104 -14.45 -3.66 -11.86
CA ALA A 104 -13.48 -4.08 -12.86
C ALA A 104 -13.59 -5.56 -13.27
N GLU A 105 -13.83 -6.47 -12.32
CA GLU A 105 -13.98 -7.90 -12.65
C GLU A 105 -15.21 -8.11 -13.54
N ASN A 106 -16.34 -7.46 -13.22
CA ASN A 106 -17.57 -7.59 -14.00
C ASN A 106 -17.52 -6.89 -15.36
N ARG A 107 -16.86 -5.72 -15.44
CA ARG A 107 -16.84 -4.93 -16.69
C ARG A 107 -15.74 -5.37 -17.65
N TRP A 108 -14.59 -5.77 -17.13
CA TRP A 108 -13.37 -5.97 -17.93
C TRP A 108 -12.68 -7.30 -17.66
N LEU A 109 -13.24 -8.17 -16.81
CA LEU A 109 -12.61 -9.44 -16.39
C LEU A 109 -11.21 -9.23 -15.79
N MET A 110 -10.95 -8.01 -15.29
CA MET A 110 -9.69 -7.67 -14.65
C MET A 110 -9.71 -8.09 -13.20
N ARG A 111 -8.72 -8.89 -12.82
CA ARG A 111 -8.49 -9.32 -11.44
C ARG A 111 -7.36 -8.51 -10.85
N PHE A 112 -7.59 -8.01 -9.64
CA PHE A 112 -6.66 -7.22 -8.88
C PHE A 112 -6.81 -7.59 -7.40
N TRP A 113 -5.79 -7.31 -6.59
CA TRP A 113 -5.77 -7.66 -5.16
C TRP A 113 -5.45 -6.47 -4.25
N THR A 114 -5.76 -5.24 -4.72
CA THR A 114 -5.67 -4.03 -3.89
C THR A 114 -6.62 -4.14 -2.69
N CYS A 115 -6.07 -3.95 -1.49
CA CYS A 115 -6.84 -3.73 -0.28
C CYS A 115 -7.00 -2.22 -0.03
N VAL A 116 -8.22 -1.78 0.25
CA VAL A 116 -8.52 -0.40 0.65
C VAL A 116 -8.66 -0.37 2.17
N VAL A 117 -7.73 0.29 2.84
CA VAL A 117 -7.71 0.45 4.30
C VAL A 117 -8.28 1.82 4.66
N VAL A 118 -9.35 1.79 5.44
CA VAL A 118 -10.10 2.96 5.90
C VAL A 118 -10.03 2.93 7.41
N ALA A 119 -9.22 3.82 8.00
CA ALA A 119 -9.05 3.94 9.45
C ALA A 119 -10.18 4.76 10.10
#